data_AF-A0A947RB73-F1
#
_entry.id   AF-A0A947RB73-F1
#
_cell.length_a   1.000
_cell.length_b   1.000
_cell.length_c   1.000
_cell.angle_alpha   90.00
_cell.angle_beta   90.00
_cell.angle_gamma   90.00
#
_symmetry.space_group_name_H-M   'P 1'
#
loop_
_entity.id
_entity.type
_entity.pdbx_description
1 polymer ?
#
loop_
_entity_poly.entity_id
_entity_poly.type
_entity_poly.pdbx_seq_one_letter_code
_entity_poly.pdbx_strand_id
1 'polypeptide(L)'
;MKTGQQPDILLNYYSLYKLNPETARAAILEVFAQTGNISKTARMFSTTRKVVQLALRKKADGNLADGSHVAKTIHNRTDCLVEEKVITFV
;
A
#
# COMPACT_ATOMS: atom_id res chain seq x y z
N MET A 1 -11.74 -29.16 9.47
CA MET A 1 -10.93 -29.16 8.23
C MET A 1 -9.65 -28.42 8.51
N LYS A 2 -8.51 -29.12 8.56
CA LYS A 2 -7.18 -28.55 8.76
C LYS A 2 -6.46 -28.55 7.42
N THR A 3 -6.22 -27.35 6.90
CA THR A 3 -5.33 -27.02 5.79
C THR A 3 -5.09 -25.52 5.98
N GLY A 4 -3.89 -24.99 6.09
CA GLY A 4 -2.55 -25.54 5.98
C GLY A 4 -1.63 -24.32 6.03
N GLN A 5 -0.53 -24.43 6.74
CA GLN A 5 0.59 -23.48 6.74
C GLN A 5 0.24 -22.06 7.23
N GLN A 6 0.48 -21.81 8.52
CA GLN A 6 1.15 -20.56 8.86
C GLN A 6 2.56 -20.71 8.28
N PRO A 7 2.95 -19.95 7.25
CA PRO A 7 4.36 -19.86 6.98
C PRO A 7 4.94 -19.04 8.13
N ASP A 8 5.80 -19.66 8.94
CA ASP A 8 6.83 -18.95 9.72
C ASP A 8 7.86 -18.28 8.79
N ILE A 9 7.43 -17.89 7.58
CA ILE A 9 8.07 -16.82 6.84
C ILE A 9 7.58 -15.58 7.57
N LEU A 10 8.44 -15.03 8.42
CA LEU A 10 8.30 -13.69 8.97
C LEU A 10 7.92 -12.77 7.81
N LEU A 11 6.62 -12.50 7.64
CA LEU A 11 6.06 -11.88 6.45
C LEU A 11 6.39 -10.40 6.57
N ASN A 12 7.61 -10.05 6.18
CA ASN A 12 8.07 -8.68 6.26
C ASN A 12 7.23 -7.86 5.29
N TYR A 13 6.43 -6.95 5.85
CA TYR A 13 5.59 -6.04 5.08
C TYR A 13 6.38 -5.33 3.98
N TYR A 14 7.63 -4.93 4.25
CA TYR A 14 8.47 -4.23 3.26
C TYR A 14 8.79 -5.08 2.04
N SER A 15 9.05 -6.38 2.23
CA SER A 15 9.34 -7.29 1.12
C SER A 15 8.14 -7.45 0.19
N LEU A 16 6.93 -7.58 0.77
CA LEU A 16 5.70 -7.61 0.00
C LEU A 16 5.41 -6.26 -0.66
N TYR A 17 5.59 -5.17 0.07
CA TYR A 17 5.29 -3.83 -0.41
C TYR A 17 6.14 -3.45 -1.63
N LYS A 18 7.42 -3.85 -1.66
CA LYS A 18 8.31 -3.63 -2.79
C LYS A 18 7.86 -4.37 -4.05
N LEU A 19 7.22 -5.53 -3.91
CA LEU A 19 6.68 -6.29 -5.03
C LEU A 19 5.33 -5.71 -5.48
N ASN A 20 4.39 -5.57 -4.54
CA ASN A 20 3.10 -4.98 -4.80
C ASN A 20 2.50 -4.40 -3.50
N PRO A 21 2.24 -3.08 -3.43
CA PRO A 21 1.72 -2.42 -2.24
C PRO A 21 0.28 -2.83 -1.90
N GLU A 22 -0.55 -3.16 -2.90
CA GLU A 22 -1.93 -3.62 -2.70
C GLU A 22 -1.94 -5.00 -2.06
N THR A 23 -1.13 -5.93 -2.58
CA THR A 23 -0.99 -7.27 -2.03
C THR A 23 -0.49 -7.23 -0.58
N ALA A 24 0.46 -6.36 -0.28
CA ALA A 24 0.97 -6.19 1.08
C ALA A 24 -0.12 -5.75 2.07
N ARG A 25 -0.99 -4.82 1.66
CA ARG A 25 -2.12 -4.35 2.49
C ARG A 25 -3.22 -5.39 2.58
N ALA A 26 -3.51 -6.11 1.50
CA ALA A 26 -4.47 -7.21 1.50
C ALA A 26 -4.06 -8.30 2.51
N ALA A 27 -2.80 -8.69 2.53
CA ALA A 27 -2.26 -9.66 3.49
C ALA A 27 -2.40 -9.17 4.95
N ILE A 28 -2.11 -7.89 5.22
CA ILE A 28 -2.35 -7.29 6.56
C ILE A 28 -3.82 -7.40 6.95
N LEU A 29 -4.74 -7.11 6.03
CA LEU A 29 -6.18 -7.12 6.30
C LEU A 29 -6.70 -8.53 6.58
N GLU A 30 -6.18 -9.54 5.87
CA GLU A 30 -6.50 -10.95 6.10
C GLU A 30 -6.06 -11.40 7.49
N VAL A 31 -4.81 -11.13 7.86
CA VAL A 31 -4.29 -11.48 9.20
C VAL A 31 -4.99 -10.67 10.29
N PHE A 32 -5.32 -9.40 10.03
CA PHE A 32 -6.10 -8.60 10.97
C PHE A 32 -7.51 -9.18 11.19
N ALA A 33 -8.17 -9.67 10.14
CA ALA A 33 -9.49 -10.31 10.28
C ALA A 33 -9.43 -11.58 11.15
N GLN A 34 -8.33 -12.33 11.11
CA GLN A 34 -8.13 -13.51 11.95
C GLN A 34 -7.75 -13.16 13.40
N THR A 35 -6.95 -12.10 13.59
CA THR A 35 -6.40 -11.76 14.91
C THR A 35 -7.24 -10.76 15.71
N GLY A 36 -8.00 -9.90 15.04
CA GLY A 36 -8.79 -8.81 15.65
C GLY A 36 -7.96 -7.76 16.40
N ASN A 37 -6.63 -7.80 16.32
CA ASN A 37 -5.75 -7.00 17.18
C ASN A 37 -4.61 -6.35 16.38
N ILE A 38 -4.65 -5.02 16.30
CA ILE A 38 -3.70 -4.19 15.54
C ILE A 38 -2.24 -4.43 15.98
N SER A 39 -2.00 -4.51 17.29
CA SER A 39 -0.64 -4.69 17.83
C SER A 39 -0.08 -6.08 17.51
N LYS A 40 -0.94 -7.10 17.56
CA LYS A 40 -0.55 -8.48 17.21
C LYS A 40 -0.24 -8.59 15.72
N THR A 41 -1.11 -8.05 14.85
CA THR A 41 -0.88 -8.03 13.40
C THR A 41 0.42 -7.29 13.06
N ALA A 42 0.68 -6.12 13.67
CA ALA A 42 1.90 -5.35 13.42
C ALA A 42 3.17 -6.14 13.78
N ARG A 43 3.16 -6.89 14.89
CA ARG A 43 4.27 -7.76 15.30
C ARG A 43 4.49 -8.91 14.31
N MET A 44 3.42 -9.54 13.82
CA MET A 44 3.52 -10.63 12.83
C MET A 44 4.16 -10.18 11.52
N PHE A 45 3.94 -8.93 11.12
CA PHE A 45 4.52 -8.35 9.90
C PHE A 45 5.82 -7.57 10.11
N SER A 46 6.39 -7.59 11.33
CA SER A 46 7.56 -6.79 11.71
C SER A 46 7.43 -5.30 11.34
N THR A 47 6.22 -4.75 11.53
CA THR A 47 5.87 -3.38 11.15
C THR A 47 5.27 -2.60 12.32
N THR A 48 4.91 -1.34 12.09
CA THR A 48 4.28 -0.49 13.10
C THR A 48 2.76 -0.58 13.07
N ARG A 49 2.12 -0.31 14.21
CA ARG A 49 0.65 -0.20 14.32
C ARG A 49 0.05 0.77 13.30
N LYS A 50 0.79 1.83 12.95
CA LYS A 50 0.37 2.83 11.96
C LYS A 50 0.16 2.24 10.57
N VAL A 51 0.98 1.26 10.17
CA VAL A 51 0.84 0.59 8.86
C VAL A 51 -0.44 -0.25 8.80
N VAL A 52 -0.76 -0.95 9.89
CA VAL A 52 -2.01 -1.71 10.01
C VAL A 52 -3.23 -0.78 9.99
N GLN A 53 -3.18 0.32 10.74
CA GLN A 53 -4.23 1.35 10.72
C GLN A 53 -4.40 1.98 9.33
N LEU A 54 -3.30 2.23 8.62
CA LEU A 54 -3.33 2.75 7.26
C LEU A 54 -4.02 1.76 6.31
N ALA A 55 -3.71 0.46 6.40
CA ALA A 55 -4.37 -0.56 5.59
C ALA A 55 -5.88 -0.62 5.86
N LEU A 56 -6.31 -0.52 7.12
CA LEU A 56 -7.72 -0.47 7.50
C LEU A 56 -8.42 0.77 6.95
N ARG A 57 -7.79 1.93 7.05
CA ARG A 57 -8.30 3.18 6.48
C ARG A 57 -8.48 3.06 4.96
N LYS A 58 -7.46 2.56 4.26
CA LYS A 58 -7.50 2.34 2.82
C LYS A 58 -8.57 1.34 2.39
N LYS A 59 -8.82 0.30 3.19
CA LYS A 59 -9.94 -0.62 2.99
C LYS A 59 -11.29 0.10 3.10
N ALA A 60 -11.45 0.97 4.10
CA ALA A 60 -12.66 1.77 4.27
C ALA A 60 -12.87 2.78 3.13
N ASP A 61 -11.78 3.35 2.61
CA ASP A 61 -11.79 4.23 1.43
C ASP A 61 -12.03 3.46 0.11
N GLY A 62 -12.09 2.11 0.15
CA GLY A 62 -12.30 1.25 -1.02
C GLY A 62 -11.11 1.11 -1.96
N ASN A 63 -9.94 1.67 -1.61
CA ASN A 63 -8.76 1.67 -2.45
C ASN A 63 -7.49 1.34 -1.65
N LEU A 64 -6.86 0.19 -1.97
CA LEU A 64 -5.62 -0.27 -1.35
C LEU A 64 -4.36 0.27 -2.01
N ALA A 65 -4.47 0.88 -3.18
CA ALA A 65 -3.35 1.44 -3.95
C ALA A 65 -2.72 2.64 -3.23
N ASP A 66 -1.50 2.99 -3.62
CA ASP A 66 -0.91 4.25 -3.20
C ASP A 66 -1.54 5.45 -3.89
N GLY A 67 -1.75 6.50 -3.11
CA GLY A 67 -2.26 7.75 -3.63
C GLY A 67 -1.17 8.46 -4.40
N SER A 68 -1.58 9.29 -5.37
CA SER A 68 -0.64 10.16 -6.05
C SER A 68 0.07 11.08 -5.04
N HIS A 69 1.40 11.11 -5.12
CA HIS A 69 2.24 12.07 -4.39
C HIS A 69 2.32 13.43 -5.11
N VAL A 70 1.72 13.56 -6.29
CA VAL A 70 1.75 14.79 -7.09
C VAL A 70 0.92 15.86 -6.41
N ALA A 71 1.46 17.08 -6.38
CA ALA A 71 0.73 18.25 -5.91
C ALA A 71 -0.55 18.43 -6.75
N LYS A 72 -1.70 18.57 -6.08
CA LYS A 72 -2.99 18.78 -6.76
C LYS A 72 -3.03 20.10 -7.54
N THR A 73 -2.30 21.11 -7.06
CA THR A 73 -2.24 22.44 -7.66
C THR A 73 -0.80 22.85 -7.88
N ILE A 74 -0.46 23.14 -9.13
CA ILE A 74 0.86 23.65 -9.55
C ILE A 74 0.58 24.98 -10.25
N HIS A 75 0.99 26.10 -9.64
CA HIS A 75 0.66 27.45 -10.12
C HIS A 75 1.35 27.78 -11.45
N ASN A 76 2.57 27.29 -11.65
CA ASN A 76 3.37 27.54 -12.85
C ASN A 76 3.40 26.29 -13.74
N ARG A 77 2.26 25.61 -13.90
CA ARG A 77 2.17 24.43 -14.76
C ARG A 77 2.24 24.89 -16.22
N THR A 78 3.24 24.41 -16.94
CA THR A 78 3.36 24.64 -18.39
C THR A 78 2.14 24.06 -19.11
N ASP A 79 1.68 24.76 -20.14
CA ASP A 79 0.55 24.32 -20.96
C ASP A 79 0.92 23.06 -21.76
N CYS A 80 -0.01 22.11 -21.88
CA CYS A 80 0.23 20.83 -22.56
C CYS A 80 0.65 21.02 -24.02
N LEU A 81 0.15 22.05 -24.69
CA LEU A 81 0.53 22.38 -26.08
C LEU A 81 2.01 22.79 -26.22
N VAL A 82 2.61 23.34 -25.16
CA VAL A 82 4.03 23.68 -25.15
C VAL A 82 4.87 22.43 -24.92
N GLU A 83 4.44 21.53 -24.04
CA GLU A 83 5.12 20.25 -23.77
C GLU A 83 5.15 19.35 -25.03
N GLU A 84 4.04 19.22 -25.75
CA GLU A 84 3.96 18.41 -26.98
C GLU A 84 4.90 18.90 -28.08
N LYS A 85 5.02 20.24 -28.24
CA LYS A 85 5.92 20.83 -29.23
C LYS A 85 7.39 20.54 -28.94
N VAL A 86 7.78 20.50 -27.66
CA VAL A 86 9.16 20.17 -27.26
C VAL A 86 9.47 18.70 -27.54
N ILE A 87 8.53 17.79 -27.27
CA ILE A 87 8.72 16.34 -27.52
C ILE A 87 8.83 16.05 -29.02
N THR A 88 8.02 16.71 -29.85
CA THR A 88 8.02 16.49 -31.31
C THR A 88 9.28 17.05 -31.99
N PHE A 89 9.99 17.97 -31.33
CA PHE A 89 11.20 18.59 -31.86
C PHE A 89 12.48 17.77 -31.60
N VAL A 90 12.39 16.68 -30.81
CA VAL A 90 13.49 15.74 -30.50
C VAL A 90 13.40 14.51 -31.40
#